data_AF-A0A947HP40-F1
#
_entry.id   AF-A0A947HP40-F1
#
_cell.length_a   1.000
_cell.length_b   1.000
_cell.length_c   1.000
_cell.angle_alpha   90.00
_cell.angle_beta   90.00
_cell.angle_gamma   90.00
#
_symmetry.space_group_name_H-M   'P 1'
#
loop_
_entity.id
_entity.type
_entity.pdbx_description
1 polymer ?
#
loop_
_entity_poly.entity_id
_entity_poly.type
_entity_poly.pdbx_seq_one_letter_code
_entity_poly.pdbx_strand_id
1 'polypeptide(L)' 'MTEQNLTEVDGEDTTRWTADMVAHRAGVSRTTVYAWLKSGRLPPGVEHLGGDFQHQRVFVVRVAELDAWVKTGKTP' A
#
# COMPACT_ATOMS: atom_id res chain seq x y z
N MET A 1 10.59 -9.68 -21.60
CA MET A 1 11.11 -8.40 -21.10
C MET A 1 10.17 -7.96 -19.98
N THR A 2 10.44 -8.37 -18.74
CA THR A 2 9.83 -7.72 -17.57
C THR A 2 10.77 -7.90 -16.39
N GLU A 3 11.50 -6.83 -16.09
CA GLU A 3 12.26 -6.66 -14.87
C GLU A 3 11.28 -6.61 -13.68
N GLN A 4 11.33 -7.62 -12.83
CA GLN A 4 10.81 -7.62 -11.46
C GLN A 4 11.79 -8.52 -10.70
N ASN A 5 12.38 -8.19 -9.56
CA ASN A 5 11.86 -7.38 -8.47
C ASN A 5 13.08 -7.00 -7.60
N LEU A 6 13.19 -5.74 -7.21
CA LEU A 6 14.24 -5.30 -6.28
C LEU A 6 13.92 -5.82 -4.88
N THR A 7 14.79 -6.70 -4.39
CA THR A 7 15.09 -7.04 -2.99
C THR A 7 13.98 -7.71 -2.17
N GLU A 8 13.97 -9.03 -2.24
CA GLU A 8 13.66 -9.93 -1.11
C GLU A 8 14.61 -9.59 0.05
N VAL A 9 14.07 -9.08 1.17
CA VAL A 9 14.77 -9.06 2.45
C VAL A 9 13.97 -9.89 3.43
N ASP A 10 14.64 -10.91 3.94
CA ASP A 10 14.21 -11.91 4.91
C ASP A 10 13.55 -11.26 6.15
N GLY A 11 12.34 -11.72 6.51
CA GLY A 11 11.77 -11.58 7.86
C GLY A 11 10.47 -10.77 8.01
N GLU A 12 10.12 -9.88 7.08
CA GLU A 12 8.86 -9.12 7.16
C GLU A 12 8.50 -8.63 5.75
N ASP A 13 7.40 -9.11 5.18
CA ASP A 13 6.96 -8.88 3.78
C ASP A 13 6.48 -7.42 3.54
N THR A 14 7.28 -6.45 3.97
CA THR A 14 7.08 -5.00 3.77
C THR A 14 7.73 -4.56 2.47
N THR A 15 6.93 -4.01 1.57
CA THR A 15 7.40 -3.47 0.28
C THR A 15 6.91 -2.03 0.08
N ARG A 16 7.60 -1.27 -0.75
CA ARG A 16 7.27 0.13 -1.03
C ARG A 16 6.34 0.22 -2.24
N TRP A 17 5.11 0.65 -2.02
CA TRP A 17 4.10 0.80 -3.05
C TRP A 17 3.68 2.25 -3.25
N THR A 18 3.26 2.57 -4.48
CA THR A 18 2.57 3.83 -4.78
C THR A 18 1.09 3.71 -4.41
N ALA A 19 0.40 4.84 -4.28
CA ALA A 19 -1.04 4.87 -4.06
C ALA A 19 -1.82 4.01 -5.08
N ASP A 20 -1.32 3.90 -6.31
CA ASP A 20 -1.92 3.13 -7.40
C ASP A 20 -1.82 1.62 -7.16
N MET A 21 -0.64 1.13 -6.77
CA MET A 21 -0.44 -0.28 -6.42
C MET A 21 -1.30 -0.69 -5.21
N VAL A 22 -1.36 0.16 -4.18
CA VAL A 22 -2.24 -0.06 -3.01
C VAL A 22 -3.70 -0.15 -3.45
N ALA A 23 -4.14 0.79 -4.29
CA ALA A 23 -5.51 0.84 -4.80
C ALA A 23 -5.85 -0.41 -5.62
N HIS A 24 -4.97 -0.80 -6.53
CA HIS A 24 -5.14 -2.00 -7.35
C HIS A 24 -5.20 -3.27 -6.49
N ARG A 25 -4.32 -3.41 -5.49
CA ARG A 25 -4.33 -4.58 -4.61
C ARG A 25 -5.58 -4.63 -3.72
N ALA A 26 -6.01 -3.47 -3.23
CA ALA A 26 -7.19 -3.37 -2.37
C ALA A 26 -8.52 -3.37 -3.13
N GLY A 27 -8.49 -3.34 -4.48
CA GLY A 27 -9.70 -3.27 -5.30
C GLY A 27 -10.47 -1.96 -5.14
N VAL A 28 -9.79 -0.87 -4.76
CA VAL A 28 -10.39 0.45 -4.56
C VAL A 28 -9.83 1.47 -5.55
N SER A 29 -10.45 2.65 -5.62
CA SER A 29 -9.91 3.76 -6.40
C SER A 29 -8.75 4.45 -5.68
N ARG A 30 -7.81 5.01 -6.44
CA ARG A 30 -6.71 5.83 -5.90
C ARG A 30 -7.20 6.97 -5.00
N THR A 31 -8.35 7.58 -5.32
CA THR A 31 -9.00 8.61 -4.51
C THR A 31 -9.34 8.12 -3.10
N THR A 32 -9.77 6.86 -2.97
CA THR A 32 -10.08 6.24 -1.68
C THR A 32 -8.82 6.10 -0.84
N VAL A 33 -7.70 5.69 -1.44
CA VAL A 33 -6.39 5.62 -0.76
C VAL A 33 -5.94 7.00 -0.26
N TYR A 34 -6.14 8.05 -1.06
CA TYR A 34 -5.87 9.43 -0.60
C TYR A 34 -6.82 9.87 0.52
N ALA A 35 -8.07 9.44 0.50
CA ALA A 35 -9.02 9.72 1.58
C ALA A 35 -8.59 9.04 2.90
N TRP A 36 -8.12 7.79 2.85
CA TRP A 36 -7.54 7.08 4.00
C TRP A 36 -6.36 7.84 4.60
N LEU A 37 -5.45 8.30 3.73
CA LEU A 37 -4.31 9.10 4.14
C LEU A 37 -4.75 10.42 4.80
N LYS A 38 -5.72 11.13 4.21
CA LYS A 38 -6.26 12.39 4.74
C LYS A 38 -6.99 12.20 6.08
N SER A 39 -7.66 11.06 6.25
CA SER A 39 -8.37 10.68 7.47
C SER A 39 -7.41 10.18 8.57
N GLY A 40 -6.16 9.86 8.23
CA GLY A 40 -5.22 9.19 9.13
C GLY A 40 -5.65 7.75 9.47
N ARG A 41 -6.54 7.17 8.67
CA ARG A 41 -7.10 5.82 8.82
C ARG A 41 -6.60 4.96 7.67
N LEU A 42 -5.39 4.45 7.78
CA LEU A 42 -4.82 3.53 6.80
C LEU A 42 -5.17 2.07 7.17
N PRO A 43 -5.27 1.18 6.17
CA PRO A 43 -5.40 -0.24 6.43
C PRO A 43 -4.24 -0.76 7.29
N PRO A 44 -4.44 -1.85 8.06
CA PRO A 44 -3.35 -2.51 8.76
C PRO A 44 -2.26 -2.93 7.77
N GLY A 45 -1.00 -2.74 8.18
CA GLY A 45 0.15 -2.99 7.33
C GLY A 45 0.41 -1.92 6.27
N VAL A 46 -0.39 -0.86 6.15
CA VAL A 46 -0.13 0.25 5.23
C VAL A 46 0.30 1.48 6.01
N GLU A 47 1.51 1.95 5.75
CA GLU A 47 2.10 3.12 6.39
C GLU A 47 2.56 4.12 5.35
N HIS A 48 2.27 5.41 5.55
CA HIS A 48 2.75 6.45 4.63
C HIS A 48 4.16 6.87 5.01
N LEU A 49 5.13 6.69 4.11
CA LEU A 49 6.55 6.94 4.41
C LEU A 49 6.91 8.44 4.40
N GLY A 50 5.95 9.35 4.22
CA GLY A 50 6.23 10.79 4.29
C GLY A 50 7.26 11.22 3.25
N GLY A 51 6.97 10.95 1.97
CA GLY A 51 7.88 11.24 0.87
C GLY A 51 7.13 11.39 -0.42
N ASP A 52 7.65 12.25 -1.28
CA ASP A 52 7.10 12.55 -2.60
C ASP A 52 8.06 11.96 -3.63
N PHE A 53 7.77 10.75 -4.12
CA PHE A 53 8.56 10.12 -5.18
C PHE A 53 7.90 10.45 -6.51
N GLN A 54 8.52 11.32 -7.30
CA GLN A 54 7.98 11.77 -8.58
C GLN A 54 6.53 12.32 -8.49
N HIS A 55 6.21 13.19 -7.52
CA HIS A 55 4.84 13.69 -7.33
C HIS A 55 3.83 12.62 -6.86
N GLN A 56 4.32 11.46 -6.39
CA GLN A 56 3.49 10.38 -5.87
C GLN A 56 3.81 10.07 -4.40
N ARG A 57 2.75 9.80 -3.63
CA ARG A 57 2.85 9.32 -2.25
C ARG A 57 3.31 7.86 -2.25
N VAL A 58 4.33 7.57 -1.45
CA VAL A 58 4.87 6.22 -1.25
C VAL A 58 4.41 5.68 0.09
N PHE A 59 3.97 4.43 0.07
CA PHE A 59 3.52 3.67 1.21
C PHE A 59 4.45 2.49 1.44
N VAL A 60 4.70 2.16 2.70
CA VAL A 60 5.19 0.84 3.09
C VAL A 60 3.98 -0.03 3.30
N VAL A 61 3.99 -1.20 2.68
CA VAL A 61 2.86 -2.12 2.67
C VAL A 61 3.35 -3.50 3.09
N ARG A 62 2.79 -4.02 4.19
CA ARG A 62 2.82 -5.44 4.56
C ARG A 62 1.76 -6.14 3.71
N VAL A 63 2.20 -6.86 2.68
CA VAL A 63 1.27 -7.44 1.69
C VAL A 63 0.31 -8.42 2.36
N ALA A 64 0.79 -9.23 3.30
CA ALA A 64 -0.02 -10.21 4.01
C ALA A 64 -1.15 -9.57 4.84
N GLU A 65 -0.86 -8.48 5.57
CA GLU A 65 -1.85 -7.79 6.38
C GLU A 65 -2.87 -7.05 5.53
N LEU A 66 -2.42 -6.37 4.47
CA LEU A 66 -3.31 -5.73 3.53
C LEU A 66 -4.23 -6.76 2.86
N ASP A 67 -3.71 -7.91 2.43
CA ASP A 67 -4.48 -8.98 1.80
C ASP A 67 -5.52 -9.59 2.76
N ALA A 68 -5.10 -9.87 3.99
CA ALA A 68 -6.00 -10.33 5.05
C ALA A 68 -7.12 -9.32 5.30
N TRP A 69 -6.79 -8.03 5.36
CA TRP A 69 -7.75 -6.96 5.55
C TRP A 69 -8.72 -6.82 4.38
N VAL A 70 -8.23 -6.87 3.13
CA VAL A 70 -9.08 -6.86 1.92
C VAL A 70 -10.06 -8.04 1.93
N LYS A 71 -9.61 -9.23 2.32
CA LYS A 71 -10.47 -10.41 2.47
C LYS A 71 -11.56 -10.25 3.52
N THR A 72 -11.37 -9.40 4.54
CA THR A 72 -12.43 -9.10 5.51
C THR A 72 -13.53 -8.21 4.96
N GLY A 73 -13.35 -7.59 3.79
CA GLY A 73 -14.30 -6.67 3.18
C GLY A 73 -14.51 -5.36 3.95
N LYS A 74 -13.67 -5.07 4.94
CA LYS A 74 -13.74 -3.82 5.71
C LYS A 74 -13.09 -2.68 4.94
N THR A 75 -13.64 -1.48 5.07
CA THR A 75 -13.00 -0.21 4.71
C THR A 75 -12.60 0.53 5.99
N PRO A 76 -11.50 1.32 6.01
CA PRO A 76 -11.01 2.02 7.20
C PRO A 76 -11.93 3.16 7.64
#